data_AF-A0A5N6PW00-F1
#
_entry.id   AF-A0A5N6PW00-F1
#
_cell.length_a   1.000
_cell.length_b   1.000
_cell.length_c   1.000
_cell.angle_alpha   90.00
_cell.angle_beta   90.00
_cell.angle_gamma   90.00
#
_symmetry.space_group_name_H-M   'P 1'
#
loop_
_entity.id
_entity.type
_entity.pdbx_description
1 polymer ?
#
loop_
_entity_poly.entity_id
_entity_poly.type
_entity_poly.pdbx_seq_one_letter_code
_entity_poly.pdbx_strand_id
1 'polypeptide(L)'
;MLEPLVIVVPNRVHKEEIDDGKKKVTVFFGTQTGIAERFAKTPVEEAKTRYEKVVFKVIDLDDHAGDDEYEEKLKKESLAFFFLSTYGDGEPAYNAARFYKWFTGGDTKGEWLNKLQYGVFCLENRQYEHFNMVTVDMTL
;
A
#
# COMPACT_ATOMS: atom_id res chain seq x y z
N MET A 1 -0.62 -17.96 -40.95
CA MET A 1 0.13 -17.97 -39.67
C MET A 1 0.15 -16.53 -39.19
N LEU A 2 -0.52 -16.22 -38.08
CA LEU A 2 -0.57 -14.88 -37.50
C LEU A 2 0.65 -14.70 -36.59
N GLU A 3 1.35 -13.58 -36.73
CA GLU A 3 2.49 -13.24 -35.88
C GLU A 3 2.02 -12.98 -34.43
N PRO A 4 2.80 -13.38 -33.41
CA PRO A 4 2.41 -13.18 -32.03
C PRO A 4 2.44 -11.70 -31.65
N LEU A 5 1.38 -11.21 -31.00
CA LEU A 5 1.33 -9.87 -30.41
C LEU A 5 2.42 -9.71 -29.36
N VAL A 6 3.30 -8.73 -29.57
CA VAL A 6 4.27 -8.27 -28.59
C VAL A 6 3.53 -7.42 -27.55
N ILE A 7 3.35 -7.95 -26.35
CA ILE A 7 2.82 -7.20 -25.20
C ILE A 7 3.95 -6.32 -24.68
N VAL A 8 3.87 -5.01 -24.97
CA VAL A 8 4.76 -4.01 -24.40
C VAL A 8 4.28 -3.70 -22.99
N VAL A 9 4.90 -4.34 -21.99
CA VAL A 9 4.72 -3.95 -20.58
C VAL A 9 5.42 -2.60 -20.38
N PRO A 10 4.72 -1.53 -19.94
CA PRO A 10 5.35 -0.24 -19.74
C PRO A 10 6.42 -0.36 -18.65
N ASN A 11 7.65 -0.02 -19.01
CA ASN A 11 8.79 -0.03 -18.12
C ASN A 11 8.58 1.05 -17.04
N ARG A 12 8.25 0.65 -15.81
CA ARG A 12 8.12 1.57 -14.67
C ARG A 12 9.51 2.14 -14.36
N VAL A 13 9.75 3.39 -14.74
CA VAL A 13 11.02 4.07 -14.46
C VAL A 13 11.07 4.41 -12.97
N HIS A 14 11.87 3.66 -12.21
CA HIS A 14 12.13 3.94 -10.81
C HIS A 14 13.14 5.08 -10.66
N LYS A 15 12.73 6.21 -10.08
CA LYS A 15 13.68 7.22 -9.58
C LYS A 15 14.25 6.73 -8.26
N GLU A 16 15.56 6.63 -8.16
CA GLU A 16 16.23 6.43 -6.88
C GLU A 16 15.90 7.59 -5.93
N GLU A 17 15.44 7.25 -4.72
CA GLU A 17 15.19 8.24 -3.70
C GLU A 17 16.46 8.55 -2.92
N ILE A 18 16.87 9.82 -2.96
CA ILE A 18 17.97 10.35 -2.15
C ILE A 18 17.47 10.49 -0.70
N ASP A 19 18.27 10.02 0.26
CA ASP A 19 18.02 10.23 1.69
C ASP A 19 18.44 11.65 2.07
N ASP A 20 17.45 12.53 2.30
CA ASP A 20 17.65 13.93 2.65
C ASP A 20 17.62 14.19 4.17
N GLY A 21 17.61 13.13 4.99
CA GLY A 21 17.57 13.21 6.45
C GLY A 21 16.22 13.67 7.02
N LYS A 22 15.18 13.84 6.20
CA LYS A 22 13.82 14.15 6.66
C LYS A 22 13.08 12.88 7.02
N LYS A 23 12.23 12.96 8.06
CA LYS A 23 11.29 11.87 8.35
C LYS A 23 10.31 11.73 7.19
N LYS A 24 10.21 10.52 6.65
CA LYS A 24 9.29 10.17 5.56
C LYS A 24 8.11 9.39 6.13
N VAL A 25 6.90 9.76 5.71
CA VAL A 25 5.67 9.06 6.04
C VAL A 25 4.98 8.69 4.74
N THR A 26 4.81 7.38 4.53
CA THR A 26 4.21 6.87 3.30
C THR A 26 2.82 6.37 3.59
N VAL A 27 1.84 6.88 2.85
CA VAL A 27 0.44 6.50 2.96
C VAL A 27 0.04 5.73 1.72
N PHE A 28 -0.18 4.44 1.88
CA PHE A 28 -0.65 3.55 0.85
C PHE A 28 -2.17 3.52 0.82
N PHE A 29 -2.75 3.41 -0.38
CA PHE A 29 -4.19 3.17 -0.51
C PHE A 29 -4.54 2.04 -1.47
N GLY A 30 -5.50 1.22 -1.07
CA GLY A 30 -6.15 0.19 -1.86
C GLY A 30 -7.64 0.54 -1.98
N THR A 31 -8.14 0.76 -3.18
CA THR A 31 -9.49 1.28 -3.41
C THR A 31 -10.08 0.76 -4.72
N GLN A 32 -11.41 0.62 -4.78
CA GLN A 32 -12.08 0.35 -6.05
C GLN A 32 -12.83 1.57 -6.57
N THR A 33 -13.51 2.31 -5.68
CA THR A 33 -14.32 3.48 -6.05
C THR A 33 -13.71 4.82 -5.65
N GLY A 34 -12.46 4.82 -5.17
CA GLY A 34 -11.71 6.03 -4.80
C GLY A 34 -12.00 6.56 -3.38
N ILE A 35 -12.81 5.87 -2.57
CA ILE A 35 -13.13 6.32 -1.21
C ILE A 35 -11.89 6.25 -0.30
N ALA A 36 -11.18 5.11 -0.29
CA ALA A 36 -9.97 4.97 0.53
C ALA A 36 -8.87 5.96 0.14
N GLU A 37 -8.70 6.23 -1.17
CA GLU A 37 -7.76 7.24 -1.66
C GLU A 37 -8.08 8.65 -1.14
N ARG A 38 -9.35 9.06 -1.21
CA ARG A 38 -9.79 10.36 -0.68
C ARG A 38 -9.55 10.44 0.81
N PHE A 39 -9.88 9.38 1.54
CA PHE A 39 -9.71 9.31 2.98
C PHE A 39 -8.23 9.25 3.40
N ALA A 40 -7.35 8.70 2.57
CA ALA A 40 -5.90 8.74 2.77
C ALA A 40 -5.31 10.14 2.55
N LYS A 41 -5.80 10.88 1.54
CA LYS A 41 -5.32 12.22 1.21
C LYS A 41 -5.71 13.27 2.26
N THR A 42 -6.92 13.20 2.82
CA THR A 42 -7.40 14.17 3.82
C THR A 42 -6.46 14.35 5.03
N PRO A 43 -6.07 13.31 5.78
CA PRO A 43 -5.17 13.46 6.93
C PRO A 43 -3.75 13.87 6.50
N VAL A 44 -3.31 13.49 5.30
CA VAL A 44 -2.00 13.90 4.77
C VAL A 44 -1.96 15.39 4.48
N GLU A 45 -2.99 15.95 3.86
CA GLU A 45 -3.05 17.40 3.61
C GLU A 45 -3.07 18.20 4.91
N GLU A 46 -3.81 17.73 5.92
CA GLU A 46 -3.78 18.33 7.26
C GLU A 46 -2.41 18.19 7.93
N ALA A 47 -1.79 17.00 7.86
CA ALA A 47 -0.50 16.74 8.47
C ALA A 47 0.63 17.58 7.85
N LYS A 48 0.61 17.81 6.52
CA LYS A 48 1.57 18.70 5.84
C LYS A 48 1.57 20.11 6.42
N THR A 49 0.39 20.64 6.81
CA THR A 49 0.31 21.97 7.42
C THR A 49 0.85 22.03 8.85
N ARG A 50 0.92 20.89 9.54
CA ARG A 50 1.36 20.80 10.95
C ARG A 50 2.82 20.34 11.08
N TYR A 51 3.34 19.61 10.10
CA TYR A 51 4.63 18.93 10.16
C TYR A 51 5.52 19.28 8.96
N GLU A 52 5.97 20.53 8.87
CA GLU A 52 6.77 21.05 7.75
C GLU A 52 8.09 20.30 7.49
N LYS A 53 8.63 19.64 8.51
CA LYS A 53 9.90 18.87 8.43
C LYS A 53 9.70 17.42 8.01
N VAL A 54 8.45 16.99 7.78
CA VAL A 54 8.09 15.62 7.41
C VAL A 54 7.69 15.60 5.94
N VAL A 55 8.22 14.63 5.20
CA VAL A 55 7.85 14.38 3.81
C VAL A 55 6.74 13.34 3.79
N PHE A 56 5.56 13.73 3.33
CA PHE A 56 4.43 12.82 3.17
C PHE A 56 4.28 12.39 1.71
N LYS A 57 4.05 11.09 1.50
CA LYS A 57 3.71 10.52 0.18
C LYS A 57 2.38 9.79 0.27
N VAL A 58 1.60 9.88 -0.81
CA VAL A 58 0.39 9.09 -0.99
C VAL A 58 0.57 8.24 -2.23
N ILE A 59 0.51 6.92 -2.11
CA ILE A 59 0.93 5.97 -3.14
C ILE A 59 -0.18 4.93 -3.34
N ASP A 60 -0.55 4.66 -4.59
CA ASP A 60 -1.37 3.50 -4.94
C ASP A 60 -0.55 2.23 -4.67
N LEU A 61 -1.11 1.29 -3.90
CA LEU A 61 -0.42 0.04 -3.57
C LEU A 61 0.06 -0.74 -4.81
N ASP A 62 -0.65 -0.64 -5.93
CA ASP A 62 -0.27 -1.28 -7.16
C ASP A 62 0.91 -0.58 -7.84
N ASP A 63 1.16 0.70 -7.56
CA ASP A 63 2.28 1.48 -8.11
C ASP A 63 3.54 1.42 -7.25
N HIS A 64 3.44 0.98 -6.00
CA HIS A 64 4.57 0.96 -5.07
C HIS A 64 5.68 0.01 -5.54
N ALA A 65 5.36 -1.24 -5.84
CA ALA A 65 6.34 -2.29 -6.11
C ALA A 65 5.83 -3.35 -7.10
N GLY A 66 6.76 -3.99 -7.81
CA GLY A 66 6.52 -5.31 -8.41
C GLY A 66 6.57 -6.43 -7.35
N ASP A 67 6.14 -7.63 -7.72
CA ASP A 67 5.95 -8.78 -6.81
C ASP A 67 7.19 -9.08 -5.95
N ASP A 68 8.38 -9.01 -6.54
CA ASP A 68 9.64 -9.34 -5.86
C ASP A 68 10.32 -8.12 -5.19
N GLU A 69 9.70 -6.94 -5.26
CA GLU A 69 10.30 -5.67 -4.80
C GLU A 69 9.69 -5.12 -3.52
N TYR A 70 8.56 -5.67 -3.08
CA TYR A 70 7.83 -5.15 -1.91
C TYR A 70 8.69 -5.14 -0.65
N GLU A 71 9.45 -6.20 -0.39
CA GLU A 71 10.31 -6.29 0.79
C GLU A 71 11.38 -5.20 0.83
N GLU A 72 12.14 -5.05 -0.27
CA GLU A 72 13.24 -4.10 -0.38
C GLU A 72 12.76 -2.64 -0.36
N LYS A 73 11.55 -2.37 -0.86
CA LYS A 73 10.95 -1.03 -0.81
C LYS A 73 10.41 -0.72 0.58
N LEU A 74 9.70 -1.65 1.21
CA LEU A 74 9.13 -1.44 2.54
C LEU A 74 10.21 -1.36 3.63
N LYS A 75 11.36 -2.04 3.47
CA LYS A 75 12.54 -1.87 4.36
C LYS A 75 13.09 -0.43 4.39
N LYS A 76 12.84 0.36 3.34
CA LYS A 76 13.25 1.77 3.26
C LYS A 76 12.23 2.71 3.90
N GLU A 77 11.03 2.20 4.20
CA GLU A 77 9.99 2.94 4.90
C GLU A 77 10.19 2.83 6.42
N SER A 78 10.03 3.95 7.13
CA SER A 78 10.13 3.97 8.60
C SER A 78 8.77 4.11 9.27
N LEU A 79 7.84 4.81 8.61
CA LEU A 79 6.44 4.95 9.04
C LEU A 79 5.51 4.83 7.83
N ALA A 80 4.60 3.87 7.87
CA ALA A 80 3.62 3.63 6.82
C ALA A 80 2.17 3.60 7.34
N PHE A 81 1.23 4.10 6.55
CA PHE A 81 -0.20 3.92 6.81
C PHE A 81 -0.86 3.25 5.61
N PHE A 82 -1.69 2.24 5.85
CA PHE A 82 -2.40 1.51 4.80
C PHE A 82 -3.90 1.81 4.88
N PHE A 83 -4.45 2.46 3.86
CA PHE A 83 -5.88 2.74 3.74
C PHE A 83 -6.49 1.78 2.73
N LEU A 84 -7.17 0.75 3.21
CA LEU A 84 -7.63 -0.36 2.37
C LEU A 84 -9.15 -0.40 2.32
N SER A 85 -9.69 -0.67 1.15
CA SER A 85 -11.07 -1.12 0.99
C SER A 85 -11.08 -2.62 0.70
N THR A 86 -12.08 -3.28 1.27
CA THR A 86 -12.42 -4.67 1.01
C THR A 86 -13.76 -4.76 0.31
N TYR A 87 -13.98 -5.88 -0.36
CA TYR A 87 -15.15 -6.09 -1.19
C TYR A 87 -15.65 -7.53 -1.08
N GLY A 88 -16.97 -7.69 -1.25
CA GLY A 88 -17.64 -8.99 -1.29
C GLY A 88 -17.41 -9.78 -0.01
N ASP A 89 -16.77 -10.94 -0.15
CA ASP A 89 -16.49 -11.89 0.93
C ASP A 89 -15.19 -11.56 1.70
N GLY A 90 -14.83 -10.27 1.76
CA GLY A 90 -13.64 -9.78 2.48
C GLY A 90 -12.35 -9.82 1.67
N GLU A 91 -12.45 -9.79 0.34
CA GLU A 91 -11.29 -9.69 -0.56
C GLU A 91 -10.74 -8.26 -0.60
N PRO A 92 -9.43 -8.05 -0.81
CA PRO A 92 -8.87 -6.73 -1.01
C PRO A 92 -9.35 -6.09 -2.32
N ALA A 93 -9.35 -4.76 -2.39
CA ALA A 93 -9.51 -4.04 -3.66
C ALA A 93 -8.48 -4.52 -4.71
N TYR A 94 -8.83 -4.44 -6.00
CA TYR A 94 -7.99 -4.94 -7.10
C TYR A 94 -6.55 -4.39 -7.07
N ASN A 95 -6.38 -3.09 -6.81
CA ASN A 95 -5.07 -2.45 -6.73
C ASN A 95 -4.28 -2.80 -5.44
N ALA A 96 -4.90 -3.46 -4.47
CA ALA A 96 -4.26 -3.99 -3.28
C ALA A 96 -4.09 -5.51 -3.32
N ALA A 97 -4.72 -6.22 -4.25
CA ALA A 97 -4.73 -7.68 -4.30
C ALA A 97 -3.33 -8.27 -4.47
N ARG A 98 -2.49 -7.64 -5.29
CA ARG A 98 -1.11 -8.09 -5.53
C ARG A 98 -0.24 -8.00 -4.28
N PHE A 99 -0.29 -6.84 -3.62
CA PHE A 99 0.34 -6.65 -2.32
C PHE A 99 -0.21 -7.63 -1.28
N TYR A 100 -1.53 -7.80 -1.21
CA TYR A 100 -2.16 -8.71 -0.24
C TYR A 100 -1.68 -10.15 -0.42
N LYS A 101 -1.60 -10.63 -1.67
CA LYS A 101 -1.07 -11.96 -1.98
C LYS A 101 0.40 -12.10 -1.57
N TRP A 102 1.24 -11.10 -1.89
CA TRP A 102 2.64 -11.09 -1.46
C TRP A 102 2.76 -11.09 0.07
N PHE A 103 2.00 -10.23 0.73
CA PHE A 103 2.00 -10.08 2.18
C PHE A 103 1.55 -11.36 2.89
N THR A 104 0.49 -12.02 2.40
CA THR A 104 -0.08 -13.22 3.02
C THR A 104 0.67 -14.50 2.68
N GLY A 105 1.31 -14.59 1.50
CA GLY A 105 1.97 -15.78 0.99
C GLY A 105 3.47 -15.89 1.28
N GLY A 106 4.12 -14.87 1.84
CA GLY A 106 5.55 -14.91 2.15
C GLY A 106 5.86 -15.69 3.44
N ASP A 107 6.85 -16.60 3.38
CA ASP A 107 7.38 -17.33 4.55
C ASP A 107 8.16 -16.42 5.54
N THR A 108 8.43 -15.17 5.16
CA THR A 108 9.27 -14.20 5.89
C THR A 108 8.47 -13.09 6.60
N LYS A 109 7.20 -13.36 6.96
CA LYS A 109 6.40 -12.48 7.84
C LYS A 109 7.13 -12.28 9.17
N GLY A 110 7.94 -11.23 9.28
CA GLY A 110 8.59 -10.89 10.54
C GLY A 110 9.76 -9.93 10.42
N GLU A 111 10.77 -10.22 9.59
CA GLU A 111 12.03 -9.46 9.68
C GLU A 111 11.94 -8.03 9.14
N TRP A 112 11.19 -7.79 8.06
CA TRP A 112 11.01 -6.46 7.49
C TRP A 112 10.00 -5.60 8.30
N LEU A 113 8.99 -6.25 8.90
CA LEU A 113 8.01 -5.60 9.77
C LEU A 113 8.65 -5.08 11.07
N ASN A 114 9.68 -5.75 11.58
CA ASN A 114 10.37 -5.34 12.82
C ASN A 114 10.93 -3.91 12.78
N LYS A 115 11.20 -3.38 11.59
CA LYS A 115 11.74 -2.02 11.41
C LYS A 115 10.69 -1.00 10.94
N LEU A 116 9.55 -1.48 10.44
CA LEU A 116 8.50 -0.64 9.91
C LEU A 116 7.46 -0.34 11.01
N GLN A 117 7.33 0.93 11.40
CA GLN A 117 6.14 1.34 12.14
C GLN A 117 4.99 1.48 11.15
N TYR A 118 3.86 0.83 11.41
CA TYR A 118 2.71 0.97 10.51
C TYR A 118 1.37 1.00 11.22
N GLY A 119 0.38 1.58 10.54
CA GLY A 119 -1.02 1.54 10.90
C GLY A 119 -1.89 1.14 9.71
N VAL A 120 -3.00 0.45 9.97
CA VAL A 120 -3.93 0.00 8.94
C VAL A 120 -5.32 0.58 9.23
N PHE A 121 -5.93 1.19 8.23
CA PHE A 121 -7.28 1.71 8.22
C PHE A 121 -8.09 0.98 7.14
N CYS A 122 -9.04 0.14 7.53
CA CYS A 122 -9.99 -0.43 6.58
C CYS A 122 -11.25 0.42 6.45
N LEU A 123 -11.71 0.57 5.21
CA LEU A 123 -13.03 1.09 4.89
C LEU A 123 -13.89 -0.09 4.44
N GLU A 124 -14.87 -0.40 5.27
CA GLU A 124 -15.69 -1.62 5.21
C GLU A 124 -17.16 -1.27 5.46
N ASN A 125 -18.07 -2.10 4.95
CA ASN A 125 -19.48 -2.01 5.29
C ASN A 125 -19.84 -3.16 6.23
N ARG A 126 -20.24 -2.82 7.47
CA ARG A 126 -20.62 -3.77 8.54
C ARG A 126 -21.75 -4.74 8.18
N GLN A 127 -22.43 -4.52 7.06
CA GLN A 127 -23.48 -5.41 6.56
C GLN A 127 -22.93 -6.67 5.86
N TYR A 128 -21.64 -6.72 5.53
CA TYR A 128 -21.00 -7.92 4.98
C TYR A 128 -20.51 -8.85 6.09
N GLU A 129 -20.63 -10.15 5.84
CA GLU A 129 -20.33 -11.23 6.80
C GLU A 129 -18.83 -11.27 7.18
N HIS A 130 -17.96 -10.85 6.26
CA HIS A 130 -16.50 -10.84 6.41
C HIS A 130 -15.92 -9.44 6.73
N PHE A 131 -16.50 -8.76 7.70
CA PHE A 131 -16.08 -7.42 8.13
C PHE A 131 -14.60 -7.39 8.59
N ASN A 132 -13.78 -6.56 7.94
CA ASN A 132 -12.38 -6.22 8.31
C ASN A 132 -11.33 -7.34 8.13
N MET A 133 -11.62 -8.41 7.40
CA MET A 133 -10.71 -9.56 7.27
C MET A 133 -9.30 -9.18 6.80
N VAL A 134 -9.18 -8.33 5.76
CA VAL A 134 -7.87 -7.85 5.27
C VAL A 134 -7.07 -7.08 6.33
N THR A 135 -7.75 -6.34 7.22
CA THR A 135 -7.05 -5.61 8.29
C THR A 135 -6.60 -6.53 9.41
N VAL A 136 -7.39 -7.55 9.73
CA VAL A 136 -7.01 -8.57 10.72
C VAL A 136 -5.75 -9.28 10.25
N ASP A 137 -5.71 -9.71 8.98
CA ASP A 137 -4.56 -10.41 8.42
C ASP A 137 -3.29 -9.55 8.34
N MET A 138 -3.41 -8.23 8.23
CA MET A 138 -2.28 -7.30 8.18
C MET A 138 -1.78 -6.82 9.54
N THR A 139 -2.49 -7.11 10.64
CA THR A 139 -2.13 -6.65 11.99
C THR A 139 -1.71 -7.78 12.94
N LEU A 140 -1.64 -9.02 12.43
CA LEU A 140 -1.15 -10.23 13.12
C LEU A 140 0.27 -10.59 12.68
#